data_AF-A0A7S4DCW2-F1
#
_entry.id   AF-A0A7S4DCW2-F1
#
_cell.length_a   1.000
_cell.length_b   1.000
_cell.length_c   1.000
_cell.angle_alpha   90.00
_cell.angle_beta   90.00
_cell.angle_gamma   90.00
#
_symmetry.space_group_name_H-M   'P 1'
#
loop_
_entity.id
_entity.type
_entity.pdbx_description
1 polymer ?
#
loop_
_entity_poly.entity_id
_entity_poly.type
_entity_poly.pdbx_seq_one_letter_code
_entity_poly.pdbx_strand_id
1 'polypeptide(L)'
;FNFEGERRGRFCLQHKAEGMVDVRQQGKSQKKRRCEHTGCDDLPSYSFEGKRSTGRFCAQHRLEGMVEAKSKSKTCEQAWCRREPVYNFKGEKSRRFCRRHKLEGMVNVRSIKMNRGCKQAGCSKWPSFNIEGERKGKFCAQ
;
A
#
# COMPACT_ATOMS: atom_id res chain seq x y z
N PHE A 1 13.52 12.34 7.72
CA PHE A 1 13.58 13.65 8.37
C PHE A 1 13.24 14.73 7.35
N ASN A 2 12.51 15.75 7.78
CA ASN A 2 12.25 16.99 7.06
C ASN A 2 11.83 18.07 8.07
N PHE A 3 11.69 19.32 7.66
CA PHE A 3 11.22 20.38 8.55
C PHE A 3 9.73 20.25 8.87
N GLU A 4 9.31 20.91 9.95
CA GLU A 4 7.92 20.91 10.40
C GLU A 4 6.97 21.39 9.29
N GLY A 5 5.82 20.72 9.14
CA GLY A 5 4.84 20.98 8.06
C GLY A 5 5.06 20.17 6.77
N GLU A 6 6.25 19.63 6.55
CA GLU A 6 6.56 18.87 5.34
C GLU A 6 6.03 17.43 5.38
N ARG A 7 5.27 17.02 4.36
CA ARG A 7 4.56 15.72 4.37
C ARG A 7 5.38 14.52 3.91
N ARG A 8 6.64 14.73 3.49
CA ARG A 8 7.52 13.68 2.95
C ARG A 8 8.92 13.84 3.50
N GLY A 9 9.52 12.72 3.91
CA GLY A 9 10.91 12.69 4.35
C GLY A 9 11.82 12.94 3.17
N ARG A 10 12.69 13.95 3.28
CA ARG A 10 13.72 14.27 2.30
C ARG A 10 15.12 13.86 2.75
N PHE A 11 15.36 13.84 4.06
CA PHE A 11 16.65 13.58 4.65
C PHE A 11 16.66 12.25 5.42
N CYS A 12 17.76 11.51 5.36
CA CYS A 12 17.96 10.30 6.15
C CYS A 12 18.34 10.64 7.60
N LEU A 13 18.41 9.64 8.48
CA LEU A 13 18.76 9.83 9.89
C LEU A 13 20.16 10.46 10.07
N GLN A 14 21.09 10.09 9.20
CA GLN A 14 22.47 10.55 9.23
C GLN A 14 22.65 12.00 8.74
N HIS A 15 21.68 12.52 7.96
CA HIS A 15 21.65 13.90 7.47
C HIS A 15 20.53 14.71 8.11
N LYS A 16 20.20 14.41 9.37
CA LYS A 16 19.23 15.19 10.16
C LYS A 16 19.93 16.46 10.67
N ALA A 17 19.47 17.62 10.22
CA ALA A 17 19.90 18.91 10.79
C ALA A 17 19.02 19.32 11.99
N GLU A 18 19.47 20.33 12.73
CA GLU A 18 18.69 20.97 13.79
C GLU A 18 17.35 21.50 13.21
N GLY A 19 16.26 21.31 13.94
CA GLY A 19 14.90 21.66 13.48
C GLY A 19 14.22 20.65 12.54
N MET A 20 14.89 19.55 12.15
CA MET A 20 14.25 18.50 11.33
C MET A 20 13.55 17.42 12.16
N VAL A 21 12.30 17.10 11.81
CA VAL A 21 11.45 16.09 12.45
C VAL A 21 11.27 14.85 11.57
N ASP A 22 10.92 13.71 12.18
CA ASP A 22 10.60 12.48 11.43
C ASP A 22 9.19 12.53 10.84
N VAL A 23 9.09 13.00 9.61
CA VAL A 23 7.82 13.13 8.88
C VAL A 23 7.30 11.82 8.27
N ARG A 24 7.98 10.68 8.44
CA ARG A 24 7.53 9.36 7.90
C ARG A 24 6.23 8.87 8.53
N GLN A 25 5.93 9.33 9.74
CA GLN A 25 4.70 9.05 10.48
C GLN A 25 3.57 10.02 10.09
N GLN A 26 3.90 11.29 9.76
CA GLN A 26 2.93 12.37 9.53
C GLN A 26 2.20 12.26 8.18
N GLY A 27 2.72 11.48 7.24
CA GLY A 27 2.08 11.23 5.93
C GLY A 27 1.10 10.04 5.90
N LYS A 28 0.98 9.26 6.97
CA LYS A 28 0.18 8.02 7.01
C LYS A 28 -1.07 8.12 7.89
N SER A 29 -1.74 9.28 7.91
CA SER A 29 -3.17 9.28 8.25
C SER A 29 -3.92 8.61 7.09
N GLN A 30 -3.83 7.29 7.04
CA GLN A 30 -4.80 6.46 6.34
C GLN A 30 -6.06 6.58 7.19
N LYS A 31 -6.77 7.72 7.08
CA LYS A 31 -8.02 7.96 7.79
C LYS A 31 -8.92 6.79 7.43
N LYS A 32 -9.06 5.82 8.34
CA LYS A 32 -9.91 4.65 8.12
C LYS A 32 -11.27 5.22 7.75
N ARG A 33 -11.72 4.94 6.54
CA ARG A 33 -13.07 5.29 6.11
C ARG A 33 -14.00 4.53 7.06
N ARG A 34 -14.89 5.25 7.72
CA ARG A 34 -15.90 4.70 8.61
C ARG A 34 -17.23 4.66 7.87
N CYS A 35 -18.15 3.87 8.41
CA CYS A 35 -19.54 3.91 8.00
C CYS A 35 -20.07 5.34 8.07
N GLU A 36 -20.88 5.73 7.09
CA GLU A 36 -21.54 7.04 7.04
C GLU A 36 -22.69 7.16 8.07
N HIS A 37 -23.04 6.05 8.75
CA HIS A 37 -23.99 6.05 9.85
C HIS A 37 -23.36 6.68 11.09
N THR A 38 -24.08 7.63 11.69
CA THR A 38 -23.65 8.38 12.87
C THR A 38 -23.27 7.43 14.00
N GLY A 39 -22.07 7.60 14.56
CA GLY A 39 -21.58 6.77 15.67
C GLY A 39 -21.12 5.36 15.29
N CYS A 40 -21.06 5.02 14.00
CA CYS A 40 -20.59 3.70 13.56
C CYS A 40 -19.10 3.73 13.14
N ASP A 41 -18.30 2.91 13.82
CA ASP A 41 -16.86 2.76 13.56
C ASP A 41 -16.50 1.63 12.59
N ASP A 42 -17.51 0.91 12.09
CA ASP A 42 -17.29 -0.17 11.14
C ASP A 42 -16.75 0.31 9.80
N LEU A 43 -16.05 -0.60 9.12
CA LEU A 43 -15.57 -0.38 7.77
C LEU A 43 -16.75 -0.38 6.77
N PRO A 44 -16.85 0.64 5.91
CA PRO A 44 -17.90 0.70 4.92
C PRO A 44 -17.59 -0.21 3.74
N SER A 45 -18.51 -1.12 3.43
CA SER A 45 -18.42 -2.10 2.34
C SER A 45 -19.63 -2.10 1.41
N TYR A 46 -20.69 -1.35 1.70
CA TYR A 46 -21.93 -1.30 0.92
C TYR A 46 -22.16 0.09 0.33
N SER A 47 -22.71 0.14 -0.89
CA SER A 47 -23.09 1.35 -1.60
C SER A 47 -24.17 1.06 -2.65
N PHE A 48 -24.93 2.07 -3.04
CA PHE A 48 -25.84 1.95 -4.18
C PHE A 48 -25.09 1.67 -5.49
N GLU A 49 -25.72 0.88 -6.36
CA GLU A 49 -25.19 0.55 -7.68
C GLU A 49 -24.85 1.84 -8.48
N GLY A 50 -23.70 1.85 -9.15
CA GLY A 50 -23.21 3.03 -9.89
C GLY A 50 -22.50 4.11 -9.05
N LYS A 51 -22.62 4.13 -7.72
CA LYS A 51 -21.97 5.16 -6.87
C LYS A 51 -20.63 4.71 -6.27
N ARG A 52 -19.53 5.01 -6.99
CA ARG A 52 -18.10 4.86 -6.58
C ARG A 52 -17.67 3.43 -6.18
N SER A 53 -16.42 3.08 -6.52
CA SER A 53 -15.77 1.81 -6.18
C SER A 53 -15.39 1.65 -4.69
N THR A 54 -16.10 2.32 -3.78
CA THR A 54 -15.75 2.41 -2.36
C THR A 54 -17.03 2.46 -1.54
N GLY A 55 -17.21 1.50 -0.63
CA GLY A 55 -18.36 1.45 0.25
C GLY A 55 -18.55 2.74 1.06
N ARG A 56 -19.80 3.01 1.42
CA ARG A 56 -20.23 4.10 2.31
C ARG A 56 -20.84 3.59 3.62
N PHE A 57 -21.50 2.44 3.59
CA PHE A 57 -22.16 1.85 4.76
C PHE A 57 -21.57 0.48 5.10
N CYS A 58 -21.59 0.08 6.37
CA CYS A 58 -21.22 -1.27 6.78
C CYS A 58 -22.37 -2.25 6.51
N ALA A 59 -22.15 -3.54 6.78
CA ALA A 59 -23.17 -4.57 6.59
C ALA A 59 -24.42 -4.35 7.46
N GLN A 60 -24.25 -3.79 8.67
CA GLN A 60 -25.33 -3.52 9.61
C GLN A 60 -26.19 -2.31 9.19
N HIS A 61 -25.58 -1.33 8.52
CA HIS A 61 -26.25 -0.10 8.08
C HIS A 61 -26.50 -0.06 6.58
N ARG A 62 -26.58 -1.21 5.91
CA ARG A 62 -26.95 -1.27 4.50
C ARG A 62 -28.43 -0.91 4.34
N LEU A 63 -28.73 -0.03 3.38
CA LEU A 63 -30.11 0.28 3.00
C LEU A 63 -30.58 -0.66 1.88
N GLU A 64 -31.89 -0.75 1.69
CA GLU A 64 -32.48 -1.47 0.57
C GLU A 64 -31.94 -0.93 -0.76
N GLY A 65 -31.58 -1.83 -1.69
CA GLY A 65 -30.95 -1.48 -2.96
C GLY A 65 -29.45 -1.17 -2.89
N MET A 66 -28.80 -1.29 -1.73
CA MET A 66 -27.33 -1.24 -1.66
C MET A 66 -26.70 -2.59 -2.01
N VAL A 67 -25.65 -2.54 -2.82
CA VAL A 67 -24.81 -3.68 -3.16
C VAL A 67 -23.49 -3.62 -2.41
N GLU A 68 -22.83 -4.78 -2.24
CA GLU A 68 -21.45 -4.78 -1.74
C GLU A 68 -20.57 -4.05 -2.75
N ALA A 69 -19.95 -2.96 -2.31
CA ALA A 69 -19.07 -2.14 -3.13
C ALA A 69 -17.90 -3.03 -3.57
N LYS A 70 -17.71 -3.17 -4.89
CA LYS A 70 -16.56 -3.87 -5.45
C LYS A 70 -15.29 -3.23 -4.90
N SER A 71 -14.69 -3.93 -3.94
CA SER A 71 -13.41 -3.58 -3.34
C SER A 71 -12.41 -3.35 -4.48
N LYS A 72 -11.96 -2.11 -4.67
CA LYS A 72 -10.87 -1.79 -5.61
C LYS A 72 -9.59 -2.55 -5.25
N SER A 73 -9.45 -3.00 -4.01
CA SER A 73 -8.48 -4.00 -3.60
C SER A 73 -8.91 -5.36 -4.13
N LYS A 74 -8.20 -5.86 -5.15
CA LYS A 74 -8.11 -7.30 -5.38
C LYS A 74 -7.78 -7.93 -4.03
N THR A 75 -8.57 -8.89 -3.56
CA THR A 75 -8.28 -9.63 -2.32
C THR A 75 -7.35 -10.78 -2.65
N CYS A 76 -6.77 -11.39 -1.61
CA CYS A 76 -6.10 -12.66 -1.76
C CYS A 76 -7.03 -13.69 -2.42
N GLU A 77 -6.51 -14.47 -3.36
CA GLU A 77 -7.28 -15.51 -4.07
C GLU A 77 -7.60 -16.73 -3.21
N GLN A 78 -6.96 -16.87 -2.04
CA GLN A 78 -7.35 -17.88 -1.07
C GLN A 78 -8.79 -17.63 -0.62
N ALA A 79 -9.61 -18.67 -0.66
CA ALA A 79 -10.98 -18.62 -0.18
C ALA A 79 -11.05 -18.01 1.23
N TRP A 80 -12.06 -17.17 1.45
CA TRP A 80 -12.30 -16.47 2.72
C TRP A 80 -11.17 -15.52 3.18
N CYS A 81 -10.20 -15.20 2.32
CA CYS A 81 -9.12 -14.28 2.67
C CYS A 81 -9.35 -12.87 2.12
N ARG A 82 -9.70 -11.92 3.00
CA ARG A 82 -9.89 -10.50 2.66
C ARG A 82 -8.61 -9.66 2.73
N ARG A 83 -7.43 -10.28 2.89
CA ARG A 83 -6.14 -9.56 2.99
C ARG A 83 -5.70 -9.05 1.62
N GLU A 84 -4.98 -7.93 1.58
CA GLU A 84 -4.39 -7.41 0.34
C GLU A 84 -3.34 -8.40 -0.22
N PRO A 85 -3.46 -8.80 -1.50
CA PRO A 85 -2.48 -9.61 -2.16
C PRO A 85 -1.26 -8.78 -2.52
N VAL A 86 -0.07 -9.34 -2.27
CA VAL A 86 1.22 -8.75 -2.59
C VAL A 86 2.20 -9.77 -3.18
N TYR A 87 1.84 -11.04 -3.21
CA TYR A 87 2.62 -12.16 -3.74
C TYR A 87 2.00 -12.74 -5.02
N ASN A 88 2.87 -13.24 -5.89
CA ASN A 88 2.56 -14.04 -7.07
C ASN A 88 3.84 -14.74 -7.56
N PHE A 89 3.75 -15.60 -8.57
CA PHE A 89 4.91 -16.24 -9.18
C PHE A 89 5.82 -15.25 -9.92
N LYS A 90 7.10 -15.61 -10.05
CA LYS A 90 8.10 -14.80 -10.77
C LYS A 90 7.68 -14.65 -12.23
N GLY A 91 7.67 -13.42 -12.74
CA GLY A 91 7.24 -13.09 -14.11
C GLY A 91 5.81 -12.53 -14.20
N GLU A 92 4.97 -12.83 -13.21
CA GLU A 92 3.60 -12.33 -13.18
C GLU A 92 3.52 -10.86 -12.74
N LYS A 93 2.66 -10.06 -13.38
CA LYS A 93 2.48 -8.63 -13.06
C LYS A 93 1.34 -8.35 -12.09
N SER A 94 0.46 -9.34 -11.89
CA SER A 94 -0.72 -9.25 -11.04
C SER A 94 -0.40 -9.70 -9.61
N ARG A 95 -1.13 -9.18 -8.62
CA ARG A 95 -1.01 -9.59 -7.21
C ARG A 95 -2.16 -10.54 -6.91
N ARG A 96 -1.85 -11.77 -6.48
CA ARG A 96 -2.83 -12.85 -6.29
C ARG A 96 -2.93 -13.32 -4.84
N PHE A 97 -1.82 -13.39 -4.11
CA PHE A 97 -1.76 -13.97 -2.77
C PHE A 97 -1.27 -12.98 -1.71
N CYS A 98 -1.78 -13.08 -0.49
CA CYS A 98 -1.29 -12.30 0.66
C CYS A 98 -0.07 -12.98 1.29
N ARG A 99 0.62 -12.29 2.23
CA ARG A 99 1.82 -12.83 2.91
C ARG A 99 1.57 -14.16 3.63
N ARG A 100 0.34 -14.39 4.11
CA ARG A 100 -0.03 -15.62 4.81
C ARG A 100 -0.31 -16.79 3.88
N HIS A 101 -0.75 -16.52 2.66
CA HIS A 101 -1.13 -17.55 1.67
C HIS A 101 -0.18 -17.54 0.47
N LYS A 102 1.08 -17.14 0.67
CA LYS A 102 2.10 -17.30 -0.37
C LYS A 102 2.41 -18.79 -0.52
N LEU A 103 2.56 -19.26 -1.75
CA LEU A 103 3.09 -20.58 -2.04
C LEU A 103 4.62 -20.52 -2.17
N GLU A 104 5.26 -21.69 -2.13
CA GLU A 104 6.69 -21.81 -2.42
C GLU A 104 6.99 -21.28 -3.84
N GLY A 105 8.11 -20.58 -4.01
CA GLY A 105 8.47 -19.94 -5.27
C GLY A 105 7.75 -18.62 -5.58
N MET A 106 6.78 -18.17 -4.76
CA MET A 106 6.15 -16.87 -4.94
C MET A 106 7.03 -15.71 -4.44
N VAL A 107 7.02 -14.61 -5.20
CA VAL A 107 7.76 -13.38 -4.95
C VAL A 107 6.82 -12.21 -4.68
N ASN A 108 7.32 -11.20 -3.97
CA ASN A 108 6.57 -9.98 -3.70
C ASN A 108 6.49 -9.11 -4.97
N VAL A 109 5.40 -9.24 -5.71
CA VAL A 109 5.12 -8.50 -6.95
C VAL A 109 4.84 -7.01 -6.75
N ARG A 110 4.55 -6.57 -5.50
CA ARG A 110 4.52 -5.13 -5.19
C ARG A 110 5.88 -4.48 -5.43
N SER A 111 6.96 -5.21 -5.15
CA SER A 111 8.32 -4.75 -5.43
C SER A 111 8.71 -4.94 -6.89
N ILE A 112 8.13 -5.89 -7.64
CA ILE A 112 8.51 -6.14 -9.04
C ILE A 112 8.18 -4.97 -9.97
N LYS A 113 7.05 -4.26 -9.77
CA LYS A 113 6.78 -3.00 -10.48
C LYS A 113 7.81 -1.89 -10.19
N MET A 114 8.53 -2.00 -9.07
CA MET A 114 9.62 -1.11 -8.68
C MET A 114 11.02 -1.73 -8.94
N ASN A 115 11.11 -3.04 -9.24
CA ASN A 115 12.35 -3.75 -9.56
C ASN A 115 12.73 -3.47 -11.02
N ARG A 116 13.38 -2.34 -11.24
CA ARG A 116 14.70 -2.48 -11.85
C ARG A 116 15.56 -2.90 -10.66
N GLY A 117 16.21 -4.06 -10.68
CA GLY A 117 17.12 -4.45 -9.60
C GLY A 117 18.17 -3.36 -9.35
N CYS A 118 18.94 -3.48 -8.26
CA CYS A 118 20.09 -2.60 -8.10
C CYS A 118 20.90 -2.58 -9.40
N LYS A 119 21.22 -1.39 -9.92
CA LYS A 119 21.95 -1.24 -11.19
C LYS A 119 23.36 -1.81 -11.14
N GLN A 120 23.88 -2.14 -9.96
CA GLN A 120 25.18 -2.77 -9.79
C GLN A 120 25.15 -4.20 -10.35
N ALA A 121 26.11 -4.51 -11.23
CA ALA A 121 26.24 -5.82 -11.84
C ALA A 121 26.32 -6.92 -10.77
N GLY A 122 25.52 -7.97 -10.93
CA GLY A 122 25.45 -9.09 -9.98
C GLY A 122 24.63 -8.83 -8.71
N CYS A 123 24.04 -7.64 -8.52
CA CYS A 123 23.29 -7.34 -7.30
C CYS A 123 21.79 -7.62 -7.43
N SER A 124 21.28 -8.54 -6.60
CA SER A 124 19.85 -8.91 -6.53
C SER A 124 19.08 -8.17 -5.41
N LYS A 125 19.72 -7.23 -4.70
CA LYS A 125 19.10 -6.47 -3.60
C LYS A 125 18.12 -5.42 -4.13
N TRP A 126 17.15 -5.07 -3.30
CA TRP A 126 16.15 -4.05 -3.62
C TRP A 126 16.78 -2.64 -3.60
N PRO A 127 16.67 -1.84 -4.67
CA PRO A 127 17.24 -0.51 -4.68
C PRO A 127 16.37 0.46 -3.86
N SER A 128 16.98 1.04 -2.83
CA SER A 128 16.37 2.04 -1.95
C SER A 128 16.99 3.44 -2.09
N PHE A 129 18.13 3.55 -2.79
CA PHE A 129 18.91 4.76 -2.98
C PHE A 129 18.96 5.14 -4.46
N ASN A 130 19.17 6.41 -4.75
CA ASN A 130 19.45 6.89 -6.10
C ASN A 130 20.48 8.02 -6.08
N ILE A 131 20.79 8.51 -7.29
CA ILE A 131 21.59 9.71 -7.49
C ILE A 131 20.74 10.96 -7.26
N GLU A 132 21.38 12.02 -6.78
CA GLU A 132 20.77 13.33 -6.59
C GLU A 132 20.06 13.81 -7.87
N GLY A 133 18.85 14.34 -7.72
CA GLY A 133 17.99 14.75 -8.85
C GLY A 133 17.04 13.67 -9.40
N GLU A 134 17.26 12.40 -9.09
CA GLU A 134 16.35 11.33 -9.52
C GLU A 134 15.22 11.07 -8.52
N ARG A 135 14.10 10.51 -8.98
CA ARG A 135 12.92 10.26 -8.14
C ARG A 135 12.69 8.79 -7.77
N LYS A 136 13.42 7.85 -8.37
CA LYS A 136 13.27 6.40 -8.18
C LYS A 136 14.59 5.77 -7.72
N GLY A 137 14.52 4.82 -6.78
CA GLY A 137 15.66 4.03 -6.32
C GLY A 137 16.30 3.25 -7.47
N LYS A 138 17.62 3.38 -7.63
CA LYS A 138 18.45 2.69 -8.62
C LYS A 138 19.53 1.80 -7.98
N PHE A 139 19.89 2.02 -6.72
CA PHE A 139 20.95 1.32 -6.00
C PHE A 139 20.46 0.84 -4.62
N CYS A 140 20.98 -0.28 -4.12
CA CYS A 140 20.71 -0.78 -2.77
C CYS A 140 21.71 -0.20 -1.77
N ALA A 141 21.36 -0.14 -0.48
CA ALA A 141 22.38 -0.03 0.57
C ALA A 141 23.23 -1.31 0.57
N GLN A 142 24.54 -1.15 0.74
CA GLN A 142 25.46 -2.26 0.89
C GLN A 142 25.23 -2.95 2.24
#